data_AF-A0A323V202-F1
#
_entry.id   AF-A0A323V202-F1
#
_cell.length_a   1.000
_cell.length_b   1.000
_cell.length_c   1.000
_cell.angle_alpha   90.00
_cell.angle_beta   90.00
_cell.angle_gamma   90.00
#
_symmetry.space_group_name_H-M   'P 1'
#
loop_
_entity.id
_entity.type
_entity.pdbx_description
1 polymer ?
#
loop_
_entity_poly.entity_id
_entity_poly.type
_entity_poly.pdbx_seq_one_letter_code
_entity_poly.pdbx_strand_id
1 'polypeptide(L)' 'MRYIKEAVAFGLFLPGLELFEHFTLYEPVCDERQMVVEHLDGLAADDLLLLDRGYPSAWLVALLIHRNIPFCMRCDV' A
#
# COMPACT_ATOMS: atom_id res chain seq x y z
N MET A 1 23.40 12.38 -19.56
CA MET A 1 23.41 13.28 -18.39
C MET A 1 22.61 12.61 -17.28
N ARG A 2 23.20 12.34 -16.11
CA ARG A 2 22.46 11.80 -14.94
C ARG A 2 21.92 12.99 -14.14
N TYR A 3 20.64 12.99 -13.83
CA TYR A 3 20.00 13.98 -12.96
C TYR A 3 19.18 13.24 -11.90
N ILE A 4 19.08 13.83 -10.70
CA ILE A 4 18.27 13.30 -9.60
C ILE A 4 16.90 13.98 -9.71
N LYS A 5 15.84 13.18 -9.74
CA LYS A 5 14.45 13.65 -9.71
C LYS A 5 13.83 13.22 -8.37
N GLU A 6 13.07 14.11 -7.75
CA GLU A 6 12.26 13.75 -6.60
C GLU A 6 11.18 12.75 -7.01
N ALA A 7 10.96 11.74 -6.16
CA ALA A 7 9.98 10.70 -6.36
C ALA A 7 9.44 10.25 -5.01
N VAL A 8 8.22 9.69 -5.02
CA VAL A 8 7.61 9.05 -3.85
C VAL A 8 7.82 7.54 -3.97
N ALA A 9 8.43 6.95 -2.96
CA ALA A 9 8.58 5.51 -2.85
C ALA A 9 7.36 4.91 -2.15
N PHE A 10 6.70 3.96 -2.80
CA PHE A 10 5.56 3.24 -2.23
C PHE A 10 5.69 1.75 -2.55
N GLY A 11 5.32 0.90 -1.60
CA GLY A 11 5.44 -0.55 -1.79
C GLY A 11 4.81 -1.39 -0.69
N LEU A 12 4.57 -2.66 -1.01
CA LEU A 12 4.16 -3.69 -0.07
C LEU A 12 5.40 -4.27 0.60
N PHE A 13 5.46 -4.10 1.92
CA PHE A 13 6.55 -4.59 2.75
C PHE A 13 6.21 -5.96 3.32
N LEU A 14 7.16 -6.90 3.26
CA LEU A 14 7.02 -8.24 3.81
C LEU A 14 7.77 -8.35 5.15
N PRO A 15 7.06 -8.33 6.29
CA PRO A 15 7.69 -8.40 7.61
C PRO A 15 8.41 -9.74 7.80
N GLY A 16 9.57 -9.72 8.45
CA GLY A 16 10.38 -10.91 8.72
C GLY A 16 11.48 -11.20 7.70
N LEU A 17 11.28 -10.80 6.43
CA LEU A 17 12.36 -10.77 5.43
C LEU A 17 12.98 -9.37 5.25
N GLU A 18 12.33 -8.33 5.79
CA GLU A 18 12.78 -6.93 5.70
C GLU A 18 12.95 -6.45 4.24
N LEU A 19 12.06 -6.89 3.35
CA LEU A 19 12.07 -6.60 1.91
C LEU A 19 10.72 -6.05 1.43
N PHE A 20 10.75 -5.32 0.32
CA PHE A 20 9.55 -4.98 -0.43
C PHE A 20 9.28 -6.06 -1.49
N GLU A 21 8.10 -6.69 -1.41
CA GLU A 21 7.60 -7.62 -2.44
C GLU A 21 7.24 -6.85 -3.71
N HIS A 22 6.52 -5.74 -3.55
CA HIS A 22 6.14 -4.82 -4.62
C HIS A 22 6.60 -3.42 -4.27
N PHE A 23 7.26 -2.74 -5.21
CA PHE A 23 7.80 -1.40 -4.98
C PHE A 23 7.77 -0.57 -6.27
N THR A 24 7.28 0.66 -6.16
CA THR A 24 7.18 1.60 -7.28
C THR A 24 7.65 2.99 -6.85
N LEU A 25 8.36 3.67 -7.76
CA LEU A 25 8.69 5.09 -7.64
C LEU A 25 7.68 5.92 -8.43
N TYR A 26 6.89 6.71 -7.72
CA TYR A 26 5.88 7.59 -8.27
C TYR A 26 6.38 9.01 -8.45
N GLU A 27 5.75 9.75 -9.36
CA GLU A 27 5.92 11.19 -9.40
C GLU A 27 5.34 11.85 -8.13
N PRO A 28 5.93 12.94 -7.63
CA PRO A 28 5.46 13.60 -6.40
C PRO A 28 4.01 14.13 -6.43
N VAL A 29 3.40 14.18 -7.61
CA VAL A 29 2.03 14.65 -7.83
C VAL A 29 0.98 13.52 -7.75
N CYS A 30 1.41 12.27 -7.63
CA CYS A 30 0.51 11.13 -7.61
C CYS A 30 -0.24 11.04 -6.27
N ASP A 31 -1.53 10.67 -6.32
CA ASP A 31 -2.39 10.51 -5.16
C ASP A 31 -2.06 9.20 -4.43
N GLU A 32 -1.85 9.26 -3.11
CA GLU A 32 -1.61 8.11 -2.25
C GLU A 32 -2.71 7.03 -2.40
N ARG A 33 -3.97 7.44 -2.60
CA ARG A 33 -5.07 6.49 -2.83
C ARG A 33 -4.85 5.67 -4.10
N GLN A 34 -4.39 6.31 -5.16
CA GLN A 34 -4.07 5.63 -6.41
C GLN A 34 -2.92 4.65 -6.19
N MET A 35 -1.84 5.08 -5.50
CA MET A 35 -0.69 4.22 -5.20
C MET A 35 -1.10 2.95 -4.44
N VAL A 36 -1.93 3.10 -3.40
CA VAL A 36 -2.47 1.97 -2.62
C VAL A 36 -3.24 1.01 -3.52
N VAL A 37 -4.21 1.53 -4.28
CA VAL A 37 -5.10 0.71 -5.12
C VAL A 37 -4.30 -0.08 -6.17
N GLU A 38 -3.30 0.54 -6.80
CA GLU A 38 -2.42 -0.13 -7.76
C GLU A 38 -1.62 -1.27 -7.12
N HIS A 39 -1.20 -1.12 -5.86
CA HIS A 39 -0.45 -2.17 -5.16
C HIS A 39 -1.31 -3.31 -4.64
N LEU A 40 -2.62 -3.11 -4.45
CA LEU A 40 -3.53 -4.19 -4.02
C LEU A 40 -3.57 -5.36 -5.01
N ASP A 41 -3.32 -5.09 -6.30
CA ASP A 41 -3.32 -6.12 -7.35
C ASP A 41 -2.06 -7.02 -7.29
N GLY A 42 -1.06 -6.67 -6.47
CA GLY A 42 0.12 -7.49 -6.19
C GLY A 42 -0.07 -8.52 -5.07
N LEU A 43 -1.17 -8.45 -4.31
CA LEU A 43 -1.39 -9.37 -3.18
C LEU A 43 -1.72 -10.79 -3.66
N ALA A 44 -1.11 -11.79 -3.01
CA ALA A 44 -1.52 -13.17 -3.14
C ALA A 44 -2.84 -13.43 -2.38
N ALA A 45 -3.54 -14.50 -2.74
CA ALA A 45 -4.85 -14.81 -2.18
C ALA A 45 -4.82 -15.16 -0.67
N ASP A 46 -3.67 -15.60 -0.17
CA ASP A 46 -3.40 -15.99 1.22
C ASP A 46 -2.68 -14.91 2.03
N ASP A 47 -2.40 -13.75 1.45
CA ASP A 47 -1.77 -12.64 2.15
C ASP A 47 -2.72 -11.97 3.15
N LEU A 48 -2.16 -11.51 4.27
CA LEU A 48 -2.82 -10.64 5.23
C LEU A 48 -2.23 -9.23 5.14
N LEU A 49 -2.99 -8.29 4.59
CA LEU A 49 -2.56 -6.90 4.50
C LEU A 49 -2.57 -6.25 5.89
N LEU A 50 -1.42 -5.79 6.36
CA LEU A 50 -1.29 -5.05 7.61
C LEU A 50 -1.26 -3.54 7.33
N LEU A 51 -2.25 -2.82 7.83
CA LEU A 51 -2.35 -1.37 7.72
C LEU A 51 -2.10 -0.72 9.08
N ASP A 52 -1.00 0.02 9.16
CA ASP A 52 -0.71 0.83 10.34
C ASP A 52 -1.45 2.19 10.31
N ARG A 53 -1.29 3.01 11.35
CA ARG A 53 -1.91 4.35 11.48
C ARG A 53 -1.77 5.19 10.21
N GLY A 54 -2.74 6.06 9.96
CA GLY A 54 -2.78 6.95 8.80
C GLY A 54 -3.68 6.46 7.66
N TYR A 55 -4.02 5.16 7.64
CA TYR A 55 -4.99 4.58 6.70
C TYR A 55 -6.43 4.34 7.19
N PRO A 56 -6.88 4.67 8.43
CA PRO A 56 -8.25 4.43 8.84
C PRO A 56 -9.19 5.37 8.07
N SER A 57 -9.75 4.86 6.99
CA SER A 57 -10.67 5.58 6.12
C SER A 57 -11.75 4.63 5.61
N ALA A 58 -13.01 5.06 5.70
CA ALA A 58 -14.15 4.22 5.36
C ALA A 58 -14.10 3.70 3.92
N TRP A 59 -13.54 4.50 2.99
CA TRP A 59 -13.41 4.11 1.59
C TRP A 59 -12.45 2.92 1.41
N LEU A 60 -11.31 2.92 2.12
CA LEU A 60 -10.31 1.85 1.99
C LEU A 60 -10.85 0.55 2.59
N VAL A 61 -11.47 0.64 3.78
CA VAL A 61 -12.11 -0.51 4.41
C VAL A 61 -13.19 -1.11 3.51
N ALA A 62 -14.06 -0.28 2.94
CA ALA A 62 -15.10 -0.73 2.01
C ALA A 62 -14.51 -1.39 0.75
N LEU A 63 -13.42 -0.84 0.20
CA LEU A 63 -12.71 -1.39 -0.95
C LEU A 63 -12.12 -2.76 -0.65
N LEU A 64 -11.42 -2.92 0.49
CA LEU A 64 -10.78 -4.18 0.89
C LEU A 64 -11.82 -5.29 1.12
N ILE A 65 -12.93 -4.95 1.78
CA ILE A 65 -14.06 -5.86 1.96
C ILE A 65 -14.66 -6.25 0.61
N HIS A 66 -14.89 -5.29 -0.29
CA HIS A 66 -15.46 -5.55 -1.60
C HIS A 66 -14.56 -6.44 -2.47
N ARG A 67 -13.24 -6.27 -2.37
CA ARG A 67 -12.24 -7.10 -3.08
C ARG A 67 -11.92 -8.41 -2.39
N ASN A 68 -12.55 -8.71 -1.25
CA ASN A 68 -12.28 -9.90 -0.43
C ASN A 68 -10.80 -10.06 -0.05
N ILE A 69 -10.13 -8.95 0.26
CA ILE A 69 -8.72 -8.92 0.68
C ILE A 69 -8.68 -9.08 2.21
N PRO A 70 -8.00 -10.10 2.77
CA PRO A 70 -7.78 -10.20 4.20
C PRO A 70 -6.93 -9.02 4.68
N PHE A 71 -7.37 -8.32 5.73
CA PHE A 71 -6.62 -7.20 6.29
C PHE A 71 -6.72 -7.12 7.81
N CYS A 72 -5.69 -6.55 8.43
CA CYS A 72 -5.70 -6.10 9.81
C CYS A 72 -5.29 -4.62 9.83
N MET A 73 -6.07 -3.80 10.53
CA MET A 73 -5.85 -2.37 10.60
C MET A 73 -5.76 -1.93 12.05
N ARG A 74 -4.73 -1.12 12.37
CA ARG A 74 -4.68 -0.42 13.64
C ARG A 74 -5.56 0.84 13.56
N CYS A 75 -6.71 0.78 14.24
CA CYS A 75 -7.54 1.96 14.46
C CYS A 75 -7.02 2.73 15.68
N ASP A 76 -6.88 4.05 15.56
CA ASP A 76 -6.74 4.92 16.72
C ASP A 76 -8.12 5.05 17.42
N VAL A 77 -8.10 5.22 18.75
CA VAL A 77 -9.28 5.44 19.60
C VAL A 77 -9.72 6.89 19.64
#